data_AF-A0A552UIJ7-F1
#
_entry.id   AF-A0A552UIJ7-F1
#
_cell.length_a   1.000
_cell.length_b   1.000
_cell.length_c   1.000
_cell.angle_alpha   90.00
_cell.angle_beta   90.00
_cell.angle_gamma   90.00
#
_symmetry.space_group_name_H-M   'P 1'
#
loop_
_entity.id
_entity.type
_entity.pdbx_description
1 polymer ?
#
loop_
_entity_poly.entity_id
_entity_poly.type
_entity_poly.pdbx_seq_one_letter_code
_entity_poly.pdbx_strand_id
1 'polypeptide(L)'
;MMLAALMAGAAAALTAPPGIAPGVFTNEEEVYFDRAAKRPAAPWTGLKIGAGGVAAVDAYGRPATLPSGTLSGAQSRLTLTFADGRTTQLRRGRPVTCWGSVPRAAKKADGSEDWLFERTLKLHDQGGRVAFGGGDTGAAPVVLRLRNVVWPSGPNQPSLVLYVHKPGSPDIAESYSWADPSARRIGINLRWMQASCTIDKVNKDLETR
;
A
#
# COMPACT_ATOMS: atom_id res chain seq x y z
N MET A 1 52.52 8.85 7.83
CA MET A 1 51.25 9.12 7.13
C MET A 1 50.54 7.79 6.99
N MET A 2 49.58 7.50 7.89
CA MET A 2 48.93 6.19 7.99
C MET A 2 47.60 6.29 7.22
N LEU A 3 47.51 5.65 6.05
CA LEU A 3 46.25 5.53 5.32
C LEU A 3 45.33 4.57 6.09
N ALA A 4 44.32 5.12 6.75
CA ALA A 4 43.19 4.32 7.22
C ALA A 4 42.29 4.01 6.01
N ALA A 5 42.32 2.75 5.57
CA ALA A 5 41.38 2.26 4.56
C ALA A 5 39.97 2.20 5.19
N LEU A 6 39.07 3.05 4.72
CA LEU A 6 37.63 2.89 4.96
C LEU A 6 37.17 1.64 4.20
N MET A 7 37.14 0.51 4.90
CA MET A 7 36.32 -0.64 4.51
C MET A 7 34.86 -0.24 4.69
N ALA A 8 34.23 0.29 3.64
CA ALA A 8 32.78 0.37 3.57
C ALA A 8 32.23 -1.06 3.54
N GLY A 9 31.84 -1.58 4.70
CA GLY A 9 31.16 -2.87 4.78
C GLY A 9 29.91 -2.82 3.92
N ALA A 10 29.86 -3.64 2.87
CA ALA A 10 28.66 -3.81 2.07
C ALA A 10 27.55 -4.30 3.00
N ALA A 11 26.54 -3.45 3.25
CA ALA A 11 25.35 -3.88 3.95
C ALA A 11 24.79 -5.09 3.20
N ALA A 12 24.67 -6.23 3.87
CA ALA A 12 24.13 -7.43 3.26
C ALA A 12 22.73 -7.10 2.70
N ALA A 13 22.57 -7.22 1.38
CA ALA A 13 21.30 -6.96 0.74
C ALA A 13 20.26 -7.95 1.26
N LEU A 14 19.04 -7.49 1.56
CA LEU A 14 17.94 -8.39 1.89
C LEU A 14 17.71 -9.32 0.70
N THR A 15 17.73 -10.62 0.98
CA THR A 15 17.43 -11.66 0.01
C THR A 15 16.05 -12.21 0.26
N ALA A 16 15.31 -12.44 -0.83
CA ALA A 16 13.98 -13.04 -0.75
C ALA A 16 14.12 -14.52 -0.34
N PRO A 17 13.32 -15.00 0.63
CA PRO A 17 13.36 -16.42 1.00
C PRO A 17 12.82 -17.28 -0.16
N PRO A 18 13.27 -18.55 -0.27
CA PRO A 18 12.77 -19.45 -1.29
C PRO A 18 11.25 -19.67 -1.17
N GLY A 19 10.55 -19.76 -2.29
CA GLY A 19 9.10 -20.01 -2.32
C GLY A 19 8.21 -18.81 -2.00
N ILE A 20 8.76 -17.59 -1.94
CA ILE A 20 7.95 -16.37 -1.81
C ILE A 20 7.39 -15.92 -3.17
N ALA A 21 6.10 -15.57 -3.21
CA ALA A 21 5.48 -15.09 -4.44
C ALA A 21 5.90 -13.62 -4.71
N PRO A 22 6.24 -13.23 -5.95
CA PRO A 22 6.51 -11.84 -6.31
C PRO A 22 5.34 -10.93 -5.94
N GLY A 23 5.60 -9.69 -5.51
CA GLY A 23 4.56 -8.75 -5.12
C GLY A 23 5.05 -7.69 -4.14
N VAL A 24 4.11 -6.89 -3.64
CA VAL A 24 4.35 -5.91 -2.58
C VAL A 24 3.89 -6.52 -1.25
N PHE A 25 4.74 -6.45 -0.23
CA PHE A 25 4.50 -6.94 1.11
C PHE A 25 4.59 -5.77 2.09
N THR A 26 3.63 -5.64 3.00
CA THR A 26 3.67 -4.57 4.03
C THR A 26 3.26 -5.09 5.39
N ASN A 27 3.71 -4.41 6.45
CA ASN A 27 3.28 -4.64 7.83
C ASN A 27 2.15 -3.68 8.27
N GLU A 28 1.37 -3.18 7.31
CA GLU A 28 0.35 -2.15 7.50
C GLU A 28 -0.58 -2.41 8.70
N GLU A 29 -1.18 -3.61 8.73
CA GLU A 29 -2.16 -3.95 9.77
C GLU A 29 -1.52 -4.06 11.15
N GLU A 30 -0.32 -4.65 11.24
CA GLU A 30 0.44 -4.75 12.49
C GLU A 30 0.71 -3.35 13.06
N VAL A 31 1.28 -2.47 12.24
CA VAL A 31 1.61 -1.09 12.64
C VAL A 31 0.36 -0.32 13.05
N TYR A 32 -0.75 -0.48 12.30
CA TYR A 32 -2.01 0.18 12.63
C TYR A 32 -2.56 -0.30 13.99
N PHE A 33 -2.65 -1.61 14.20
CA PHE A 33 -3.24 -2.16 15.42
C PHE A 33 -2.34 -2.01 16.65
N ASP A 34 -1.01 -2.02 16.48
CA ASP A 34 -0.09 -1.70 17.56
C ASP A 34 -0.29 -0.25 18.02
N ARG A 35 -0.35 0.70 17.08
CA ARG A 35 -0.64 2.12 17.40
C ARG A 35 -1.99 2.30 18.06
N ALA A 36 -3.05 1.67 17.52
CA ALA A 36 -4.40 1.75 18.08
C ALA A 36 -4.46 1.18 19.51
N ALA A 37 -3.71 0.11 19.78
CA ALA A 37 -3.58 -0.51 21.09
C ALA A 37 -2.56 0.20 22.00
N LYS A 38 -1.96 1.32 21.57
CA LYS A 38 -0.87 2.03 22.27
C LYS A 38 0.33 1.13 22.62
N ARG A 39 0.59 0.11 21.79
CA ARG A 39 1.76 -0.76 21.87
C ARG A 39 2.91 -0.17 21.04
N PRO A 40 4.17 -0.49 21.37
CA PRO A 40 5.31 -0.13 20.52
C PRO A 40 5.14 -0.74 19.12
N ALA A 41 4.91 0.10 18.12
CA ALA A 41 4.75 -0.35 16.74
C ALA A 41 6.12 -0.47 16.05
N ALA A 42 6.29 -1.50 15.23
CA ALA A 42 7.42 -1.59 14.30
C ALA A 42 7.41 -0.38 13.33
N PRO A 43 8.58 -0.02 12.75
CA PRO A 43 8.59 0.89 11.62
C PRO A 43 7.72 0.36 10.49
N TRP A 44 6.92 1.23 9.87
CA TRP A 44 6.18 0.85 8.68
C TRP A 44 7.18 0.43 7.59
N THR A 45 6.96 -0.73 7.01
CA THR A 45 7.86 -1.35 6.05
C THR A 45 7.05 -1.85 4.86
N GLY A 46 7.45 -1.43 3.66
CA GLY A 46 6.97 -1.95 2.39
C GLY A 46 8.11 -2.56 1.59
N LEU A 47 7.96 -3.81 1.14
CA LEU A 47 8.94 -4.52 0.33
C LEU A 47 8.31 -4.97 -0.99
N LYS A 48 8.97 -4.66 -2.10
CA LYS A 48 8.66 -5.20 -3.42
C LYS A 48 9.62 -6.35 -3.71
N ILE A 49 9.07 -7.54 -3.94
CA ILE A 49 9.81 -8.74 -4.32
C ILE A 49 9.51 -9.05 -5.79
N GLY A 50 10.55 -9.28 -6.58
CA GLY A 50 10.45 -9.72 -7.97
C GLY A 50 11.73 -10.37 -8.47
N ALA A 51 11.83 -10.58 -9.79
CA ALA A 51 13.01 -11.20 -10.41
C ALA A 51 14.32 -10.44 -10.13
N GLY A 52 14.24 -9.12 -9.93
CA GLY A 52 15.38 -8.26 -9.60
C GLY A 52 15.77 -8.25 -8.11
N GLY A 53 15.18 -9.10 -7.28
CA GLY A 53 15.44 -9.17 -5.83
C GLY A 53 14.42 -8.41 -4.98
N VAL A 54 14.89 -7.91 -3.83
CA VAL A 54 14.08 -7.18 -2.84
C VAL A 54 14.40 -5.69 -2.91
N ALA A 55 13.35 -4.87 -3.02
CA ALA A 55 13.46 -3.41 -2.93
C ALA A 55 12.49 -2.87 -1.87
N ALA A 56 12.87 -1.84 -1.13
CA ALA A 56 11.93 -1.14 -0.25
C ALA A 56 11.10 -0.13 -1.03
N VAL A 57 9.83 -0.02 -0.65
CA VAL A 57 8.86 0.92 -1.22
C VAL A 57 8.06 1.61 -0.11
N ASP A 58 7.66 2.86 -0.34
CA ASP A 58 6.71 3.58 0.51
C ASP A 58 5.26 3.15 0.27
N ALA A 59 4.32 3.75 1.00
CA ALA A 59 2.89 3.44 0.87
C ALA A 59 2.30 3.79 -0.52
N TYR A 60 3.00 4.59 -1.33
CA TYR A 60 2.64 4.95 -2.70
C TYR A 60 3.38 4.11 -3.75
N GLY A 61 4.15 3.12 -3.32
CA GLY A 61 4.96 2.27 -4.20
C GLY A 61 6.24 2.92 -4.73
N ARG A 62 6.64 4.07 -4.19
CA ARG A 62 7.87 4.78 -4.57
C ARG A 62 9.07 4.17 -3.84
N PRO A 63 10.28 4.21 -4.41
CA PRO A 63 11.48 3.68 -3.75
C PRO A 63 11.68 4.26 -2.35
N ALA A 64 12.06 3.41 -1.41
CA ALA A 64 12.39 3.77 -0.03
C ALA A 64 13.71 3.12 0.41
N THR A 65 14.21 3.52 1.57
CA THR A 65 15.42 2.92 2.15
C THR A 65 15.15 1.50 2.59
N LEU A 66 15.98 0.56 2.13
CA LEU A 66 15.90 -0.85 2.52
C LEU A 66 16.27 -0.99 4.01
N PRO A 67 15.43 -1.64 4.84
CA PRO A 67 15.79 -1.91 6.22
C PRO A 67 16.93 -2.94 6.27
N SER A 68 17.78 -2.89 7.30
CA SER A 68 18.77 -3.95 7.56
C SER A 68 18.14 -5.10 8.34
N GLY A 69 18.36 -6.34 7.91
CA GLY A 69 17.79 -7.51 8.58
C GLY A 69 17.79 -8.77 7.72
N THR A 70 17.06 -9.78 8.18
CA THR A 70 16.85 -11.05 7.46
C THR A 70 15.37 -11.28 7.20
N LEU A 71 15.08 -11.86 6.03
CA LEU A 71 13.72 -12.26 5.66
C LEU A 71 13.57 -13.77 5.79
N SER A 72 12.45 -14.18 6.35
CA SER A 72 11.99 -15.57 6.35
C SER A 72 10.51 -15.63 6.04
N GLY A 73 9.99 -16.82 5.75
CA GLY A 73 8.59 -17.03 5.38
C GLY A 73 8.44 -17.61 3.98
N ALA A 74 7.19 -17.71 3.54
CA ALA A 74 6.82 -18.35 2.28
C ALA A 74 5.51 -17.78 1.72
N GLN A 75 5.30 -17.97 0.42
CA GLN A 75 4.07 -17.62 -0.29
C GLN A 75 3.62 -16.15 -0.12
N SER A 76 2.72 -15.87 0.83
CA SER A 76 2.05 -14.58 1.02
C SER A 76 2.38 -13.90 2.35
N ARG A 77 3.29 -14.47 3.16
CA ARG A 77 3.69 -13.92 4.45
C ARG A 77 5.21 -13.96 4.62
N LEU A 78 5.75 -12.86 5.14
CA LEU A 78 7.15 -12.72 5.48
C LEU A 78 7.29 -12.29 6.94
N THR A 79 8.34 -12.76 7.57
CA THR A 79 8.86 -12.18 8.81
C THR A 79 10.15 -11.45 8.48
N LEU A 80 10.21 -10.16 8.79
CA LEU A 80 11.46 -9.41 8.81
C LEU A 80 11.98 -9.36 10.24
N THR A 81 13.20 -9.88 10.44
CA THR A 81 13.96 -9.68 11.67
C THR A 81 14.95 -8.56 11.44
N PHE A 82 14.76 -7.44 12.12
CA PHE A 82 15.65 -6.28 12.05
C PHE A 82 17.01 -6.61 12.67
N ALA A 83 18.05 -5.83 12.32
CA ALA A 83 19.38 -5.98 12.88
C ALA A 83 19.44 -5.87 14.42
N ASP A 84 18.46 -5.21 15.04
CA ASP A 84 18.33 -5.08 16.50
C ASP A 84 17.53 -6.23 17.16
N GLY A 85 17.16 -7.26 16.39
CA GLY A 85 16.44 -8.45 16.87
C GLY A 85 14.92 -8.30 16.94
N ARG A 86 14.36 -7.11 16.71
CA ARG A 86 12.90 -6.95 16.59
C ARG A 86 12.38 -7.66 15.35
N THR A 87 11.12 -8.09 15.38
CA THR A 87 10.47 -8.74 14.24
C THR A 87 9.20 -8.03 13.84
N THR A 88 8.84 -8.12 12.56
CA THR A 88 7.54 -7.64 12.04
C THR A 88 7.02 -8.58 10.96
N GLN A 89 5.70 -8.74 10.88
CA GLN A 89 5.02 -9.57 9.90
C GLN A 89 4.59 -8.73 8.69
N LEU A 90 5.06 -9.11 7.50
CA LEU A 90 4.62 -8.50 6.25
C LEU A 90 3.67 -9.43 5.51
N ARG A 91 2.55 -8.89 5.05
CA ARG A 91 1.54 -9.60 4.26
C ARG A 91 1.60 -9.15 2.81
N ARG A 92 1.48 -10.09 1.88
CA ARG A 92 1.40 -9.78 0.45
C ARG A 92 0.11 -9.03 0.14
N GLY A 93 0.24 -7.86 -0.48
CA GLY A 93 -0.85 -7.13 -1.08
C GLY A 93 -1.31 -7.76 -2.37
N ARG A 94 -2.63 -7.89 -2.53
CA ARG A 94 -3.26 -8.16 -3.82
C ARG A 94 -3.14 -6.89 -4.68
N PRO A 95 -2.60 -6.96 -5.91
CA PRO A 95 -2.56 -5.79 -6.79
C PRO A 95 -3.97 -5.31 -7.13
N VAL A 96 -4.14 -4.00 -7.23
CA VAL A 96 -5.44 -3.36 -7.47
C VAL A 96 -5.31 -2.27 -8.51
N THR A 97 -6.30 -2.20 -9.40
CA THR A 97 -6.51 -1.08 -10.31
C THR A 97 -7.79 -0.35 -9.94
N CYS A 98 -7.71 0.96 -9.75
CA CYS A 98 -8.85 1.83 -9.59
C CYS A 98 -9.01 2.80 -10.76
N TRP A 99 -10.25 3.24 -10.93
CA TRP A 99 -10.54 4.53 -11.55
C TRP A 99 -11.02 5.51 -10.48
N GLY A 100 -10.81 6.80 -10.74
CA GLY A 100 -11.22 7.90 -9.86
C GLY A 100 -11.70 9.09 -10.66
N SER A 101 -12.66 9.83 -10.11
CA SER A 101 -13.18 11.05 -10.71
C SER A 101 -13.49 12.10 -9.65
N VAL A 102 -13.09 13.33 -9.93
CA VAL A 102 -13.19 14.50 -9.04
C VAL A 102 -13.45 15.73 -9.91
N PRO A 103 -14.30 16.69 -9.50
CA PRO A 103 -14.57 17.87 -10.28
C PRO A 103 -13.32 18.75 -10.39
N ARG A 104 -13.18 19.41 -11.54
CA ARG A 104 -12.24 20.50 -11.73
C ARG A 104 -12.83 21.79 -11.15
N ALA A 105 -11.96 22.71 -10.75
CA ALA A 105 -12.37 24.02 -10.25
C ALA A 105 -13.04 24.86 -11.36
N ALA A 106 -12.56 24.73 -12.60
CA ALA A 106 -13.17 25.37 -13.75
C ALA A 106 -14.36 24.55 -14.26
N LYS A 107 -15.49 25.21 -14.47
CA LYS A 107 -16.65 24.65 -15.15
C LYS A 107 -16.46 24.67 -16.66
N LYS A 108 -17.27 23.89 -17.37
CA LYS A 108 -17.35 23.98 -18.84
C LYS A 108 -18.01 25.29 -19.26
N ALA A 109 -17.84 25.64 -20.53
CA ALA A 109 -18.43 26.87 -21.10
C ALA A 109 -19.97 26.90 -21.00
N ASP A 110 -20.63 25.74 -20.97
CA ASP A 110 -22.08 25.60 -20.81
C ASP A 110 -22.54 25.68 -19.34
N GLY A 111 -21.62 25.93 -18.39
CA GLY A 111 -21.91 26.02 -16.96
C GLY A 111 -22.04 24.66 -16.25
N SER A 112 -21.90 23.54 -16.96
CA SER A 112 -21.90 22.21 -16.36
C SER A 112 -20.56 21.88 -15.68
N GLU A 113 -20.60 20.95 -14.72
CA GLU A 113 -19.41 20.50 -14.02
C GLU A 113 -18.43 19.80 -14.97
N ASP A 114 -17.16 20.17 -14.89
CA ASP A 114 -16.08 19.45 -15.54
C ASP A 114 -15.42 18.49 -14.56
N TRP A 115 -15.13 17.28 -15.01
CA TRP A 115 -14.64 16.20 -14.15
C TRP A 115 -13.29 15.71 -14.68
N LEU A 116 -12.30 15.66 -13.79
CA LEU A 116 -11.12 14.84 -14.00
C LEU A 116 -11.53 13.37 -13.91
N PHE A 117 -11.00 12.53 -14.80
CA PHE A 117 -11.25 11.10 -14.79
C PHE A 117 -9.94 10.34 -15.04
N GLU A 118 -9.54 9.52 -14.08
CA GLU A 118 -8.33 8.70 -14.12
C GLU A 118 -8.69 7.22 -14.15
N ARG A 119 -8.09 6.44 -15.05
CA ARG A 119 -8.48 5.04 -15.33
C ARG A 119 -7.55 3.98 -14.75
N THR A 120 -6.31 4.36 -14.45
CA THR A 120 -5.22 3.42 -14.23
C THR A 120 -4.48 3.70 -12.92
N LEU A 121 -5.23 4.00 -11.87
CA LEU A 121 -4.68 4.25 -10.53
C LEU A 121 -4.28 2.89 -9.91
N LYS A 122 -2.98 2.66 -9.71
CA LYS A 122 -2.45 1.39 -9.21
C LYS A 122 -2.11 1.48 -7.71
N LEU A 123 -2.51 0.46 -6.96
CA LEU A 123 -2.20 0.29 -5.53
C LEU A 123 -2.32 -1.20 -5.13
N HIS A 124 -2.27 -1.50 -3.84
CA HIS A 124 -2.54 -2.84 -3.30
C HIS A 124 -3.37 -2.74 -2.02
N ASP A 125 -4.01 -3.84 -1.63
CA ASP A 125 -4.95 -3.91 -0.50
C ASP A 125 -4.29 -4.16 0.87
N GLN A 126 -3.02 -3.84 1.04
CA GLN A 126 -2.32 -3.90 2.33
C GLN A 126 -1.81 -2.50 2.69
N GLY A 127 -2.69 -1.49 2.61
CA GLY A 127 -2.36 -0.10 2.94
C GLY A 127 -1.81 0.71 1.78
N GLY A 128 -1.79 0.16 0.56
CA GLY A 128 -1.31 0.87 -0.61
C GLY A 128 -2.14 2.13 -0.87
N ARG A 129 -1.47 3.17 -1.36
CA ARG A 129 -2.03 4.50 -1.59
C ARG A 129 -1.78 4.95 -3.01
N VAL A 130 -2.73 5.68 -3.58
CA VAL A 130 -2.57 6.34 -4.87
C VAL A 130 -3.22 7.71 -4.82
N ALA A 131 -2.49 8.73 -5.27
CA ALA A 131 -2.97 10.10 -5.37
C ALA A 131 -3.42 10.39 -6.80
N PHE A 132 -4.46 11.20 -6.97
CA PHE A 132 -4.89 11.75 -8.26
C PHE A 132 -5.50 13.14 -8.08
N GLY A 133 -5.59 13.92 -9.16
CA GLY A 133 -5.85 15.36 -9.08
C GLY A 133 -4.60 16.15 -8.65
N GLY A 134 -4.78 17.42 -8.28
CA GLY A 134 -3.70 18.34 -7.94
C GLY A 134 -2.83 18.73 -9.14
N GLY A 135 -1.73 19.45 -8.88
CA GLY A 135 -0.84 19.97 -9.93
C GLY A 135 -1.62 20.75 -10.99
N ASP A 136 -1.32 20.50 -12.26
CA ASP A 136 -1.95 21.19 -13.40
C ASP A 136 -3.27 20.55 -13.84
N THR A 137 -3.80 19.60 -13.08
CA THR A 137 -5.08 18.96 -13.43
C THR A 137 -6.28 19.88 -13.18
N GLY A 138 -6.11 21.00 -12.45
CA GLY A 138 -7.23 21.88 -12.11
C GLY A 138 -8.29 21.22 -11.21
N ALA A 139 -8.06 20.00 -10.71
CA ALA A 139 -8.91 19.35 -9.72
C ALA A 139 -8.21 19.27 -8.36
N ALA A 140 -8.98 19.22 -7.28
CA ALA A 140 -8.42 19.05 -5.95
C ALA A 140 -7.73 17.67 -5.82
N PRO A 141 -6.54 17.61 -5.19
CA PRO A 141 -5.84 16.35 -4.99
C PRO A 141 -6.57 15.46 -3.96
N VAL A 142 -6.68 14.17 -4.28
CA VAL A 142 -7.32 13.13 -3.45
C VAL A 142 -6.40 11.93 -3.35
N VAL A 143 -6.39 11.26 -2.20
CA VAL A 143 -5.67 9.99 -2.00
C VAL A 143 -6.66 8.87 -1.75
N LEU A 144 -6.57 7.81 -2.55
CA LEU A 144 -7.22 6.53 -2.28
C LEU A 144 -6.27 5.64 -1.50
N ARG A 145 -6.79 4.94 -0.50
CA ARG A 145 -6.07 3.89 0.25
C ARG A 145 -6.93 2.66 0.38
N LEU A 146 -6.35 1.47 0.20
CA LEU A 146 -7.08 0.22 0.30
C LEU A 146 -6.46 -0.71 1.34
N ARG A 147 -7.29 -1.30 2.20
CA ARG A 147 -6.88 -2.27 3.22
C ARG A 147 -7.81 -3.48 3.23
N ASN A 148 -7.26 -4.68 3.25
CA ASN A 148 -7.96 -5.91 3.57
C ASN A 148 -7.70 -6.23 5.04
N VAL A 149 -8.51 -5.58 5.87
CA VAL A 149 -8.37 -5.49 7.32
C VAL A 149 -8.70 -6.85 7.93
N VAL A 150 -7.80 -7.34 8.77
CA VAL A 150 -8.01 -8.54 9.59
C VAL A 150 -7.84 -8.12 11.04
N TRP A 151 -8.94 -8.11 11.78
CA TRP A 151 -8.92 -7.71 13.18
C TRP A 151 -8.19 -8.77 14.02
N PRO A 152 -7.24 -8.37 14.87
CA PRO A 152 -6.50 -9.33 15.70
C PRO A 152 -7.37 -9.91 16.82
N SER A 153 -8.41 -9.19 17.23
CA SER A 153 -9.36 -9.60 18.28
C SER A 153 -10.62 -8.74 18.23
N GLY A 154 -11.62 -9.11 19.04
CA GLY A 154 -12.89 -8.38 19.17
C GLY A 154 -13.98 -8.82 18.20
N PRO A 155 -15.16 -8.17 18.22
CA PRO A 155 -16.33 -8.57 17.45
C PRO A 155 -16.29 -8.14 15.98
N ASN A 156 -15.30 -7.34 15.59
CA ASN A 156 -15.23 -6.74 14.26
C ASN A 156 -14.89 -7.79 13.19
N GLN A 157 -15.64 -7.77 12.09
CA GLN A 157 -15.44 -8.68 10.97
C GLN A 157 -14.33 -8.19 10.03
N PRO A 158 -13.50 -9.09 9.47
CA PRO A 158 -12.57 -8.74 8.41
C PRO A 158 -13.30 -8.05 7.25
N SER A 159 -12.68 -7.03 6.67
CA SER A 159 -13.31 -6.20 5.64
C SER A 159 -12.30 -5.71 4.61
N LEU A 160 -12.71 -5.66 3.34
CA LEU A 160 -12.02 -4.85 2.34
C LEU A 160 -12.52 -3.42 2.48
N VAL A 161 -11.62 -2.46 2.71
CA VAL A 161 -11.99 -1.07 2.99
C VAL A 161 -11.26 -0.12 2.04
N LEU A 162 -12.04 0.69 1.32
CA LEU A 162 -11.57 1.77 0.46
C LEU A 162 -11.74 3.09 1.19
N TYR A 163 -10.62 3.74 1.52
CA TYR A 163 -10.56 5.03 2.18
C TYR A 163 -10.27 6.13 1.16
N VAL A 164 -10.86 7.29 1.43
CA VAL A 164 -10.59 8.57 0.77
C VAL A 164 -9.93 9.48 1.80
N HIS A 165 -8.79 10.06 1.43
CA HIS A 165 -8.03 10.99 2.26
C HIS A 165 -7.78 12.31 1.53
N LYS A 166 -7.69 13.38 2.32
CA LYS A 166 -7.08 14.65 1.88
C LYS A 166 -5.55 14.51 1.94
N PRO A 167 -4.78 15.11 1.01
CA PRO A 167 -3.33 14.97 0.97
C PRO A 167 -2.60 15.40 2.24
N GLY A 168 -3.12 16.41 2.95
CA GLY A 168 -2.54 16.91 4.20
C GLY A 168 -2.82 16.05 5.44
N SER A 169 -3.64 15.00 5.34
CA SER A 169 -3.99 14.13 6.46
C SER A 169 -4.15 12.68 6.00
N PRO A 170 -3.07 12.03 5.53
CA PRO A 170 -3.16 10.78 4.81
C PRO A 170 -3.46 9.56 5.72
N ASP A 171 -3.55 9.78 7.04
CA ASP A 171 -3.93 8.78 8.03
C ASP A 171 -5.32 9.00 8.65
N ILE A 172 -5.97 10.14 8.37
CA ILE A 172 -7.36 10.42 8.77
C ILE A 172 -8.22 10.38 7.51
N ALA A 173 -9.12 9.41 7.42
CA ALA A 173 -10.00 9.30 6.27
C ALA A 173 -11.09 10.39 6.33
N GLU A 174 -11.33 11.04 5.19
CA GLU A 174 -12.50 11.90 5.02
C GLU A 174 -13.77 11.07 4.88
N SER A 175 -13.66 9.91 4.23
CA SER A 175 -14.76 8.97 4.03
C SER A 175 -14.20 7.59 3.68
N TYR A 176 -15.02 6.55 3.85
CA TYR A 176 -14.66 5.20 3.48
C TYR A 176 -15.89 4.37 3.12
N SER A 177 -15.65 3.28 2.40
CA SER A 177 -16.63 2.22 2.11
C SER A 177 -15.99 0.89 2.48
N TRP A 178 -16.82 -0.11 2.82
CA TRP A 178 -16.35 -1.46 3.10
C TRP A 178 -17.16 -2.50 2.33
N ALA A 179 -16.53 -3.64 2.08
CA ALA A 179 -17.12 -4.81 1.45
C ALA A 179 -16.57 -6.08 2.10
N ASP A 180 -17.13 -7.23 1.70
CA ASP A 180 -16.59 -8.53 2.04
C ASP A 180 -15.06 -8.59 1.74
N PRO A 181 -14.22 -9.19 2.62
CA PRO A 181 -12.77 -9.24 2.43
C PRO A 181 -12.34 -9.96 1.12
N SER A 182 -13.19 -10.86 0.62
CA SER A 182 -13.02 -11.56 -0.65
C SER A 182 -13.57 -10.82 -1.87
N ALA A 183 -14.23 -9.68 -1.68
CA ALA A 183 -14.81 -8.91 -2.76
C ALA A 183 -13.76 -8.56 -3.83
N ARG A 184 -14.12 -8.76 -5.10
CA ARG A 184 -13.26 -8.45 -6.24
C ARG A 184 -13.31 -6.98 -6.64
N ARG A 185 -14.32 -6.25 -6.18
CA ARG A 185 -14.55 -4.84 -6.49
C ARG A 185 -15.13 -4.14 -5.29
N ILE A 186 -14.70 -2.90 -5.08
CA ILE A 186 -15.25 -1.97 -4.09
C ILE A 186 -15.34 -0.58 -4.74
N GLY A 187 -16.30 0.24 -4.32
CA GLY A 187 -16.49 1.58 -4.86
C GLY A 187 -17.13 2.51 -3.86
N ILE A 188 -16.98 3.80 -4.13
CA ILE A 188 -17.46 4.88 -3.29
C ILE A 188 -17.95 6.02 -4.18
N ASN A 189 -19.10 6.60 -3.83
CA ASN A 189 -19.65 7.80 -4.45
C ASN A 189 -20.03 8.79 -3.35
N LEU A 190 -19.28 9.89 -3.27
CA LEU A 190 -19.45 10.93 -2.26
C LEU A 190 -20.14 12.18 -2.82
N ARG A 191 -20.72 12.10 -4.02
CA ARG A 191 -21.24 13.21 -4.84
C ARG A 191 -20.18 14.22 -5.31
N TRP A 192 -19.18 14.54 -4.50
CA TRP A 192 -18.05 15.39 -4.86
C TRP A 192 -16.86 14.58 -5.42
N MET A 193 -16.85 13.26 -5.23
CA MET A 193 -15.90 12.37 -5.91
C MET A 193 -16.49 10.97 -6.09
N GLN A 194 -15.92 10.23 -7.03
CA GLN A 194 -16.25 8.83 -7.26
C GLN A 194 -14.97 8.04 -7.46
N ALA A 195 -14.94 6.81 -6.95
CA ALA A 195 -13.88 5.87 -7.27
C ALA A 195 -14.41 4.44 -7.23
N SER A 196 -13.80 3.57 -8.03
CA SER A 196 -13.97 2.13 -7.86
C SER A 196 -12.68 1.41 -8.16
N CYS A 197 -12.41 0.40 -7.34
CA CYS A 197 -11.20 -0.39 -7.34
C CYS A 197 -11.54 -1.85 -7.61
N THR A 198 -10.75 -2.49 -8.46
CA THR A 198 -10.87 -3.91 -8.80
C THR A 198 -9.57 -4.62 -8.43
N ILE A 199 -9.68 -5.73 -7.70
CA ILE A 199 -8.54 -6.61 -7.44
C ILE A 199 -8.12 -7.24 -8.77
N ASP A 200 -6.86 -7.01 -9.17
CA ASP A 200 -6.32 -7.55 -10.41
C ASP A 200 -6.31 -9.09 -10.30
N LYS A 201 -6.65 -9.79 -11.40
CA LYS A 201 -6.46 -11.24 -11.44
C LYS A 201 -4.96 -11.50 -11.30
N VAL A 202 -4.55 -12.12 -10.19
CA VAL A 202 -3.25 -12.80 -10.16
C VAL A 202 -3.38 -13.96 -11.15
N ASN A 203 -2.55 -14.00 -12.20
CA ASN A 203 -2.56 -15.12 -13.13
C ASN A 203 -2.36 -16.43 -12.35
N LYS A 204 -3.23 -17.42 -12.60
CA LYS A 204 -3.16 -18.78 -12.03
C LYS A 204 -1.78 -19.44 -12.27
N ASP A 205 -1.05 -18.98 -13.27
CA ASP A 205 0.25 -19.51 -13.68
C ASP A 205 1.39 -19.24 -12.68
N LEU A 206 1.16 -18.40 -11.66
CA LEU A 206 2.10 -18.17 -10.55
C LEU A 206 1.81 -19.04 -9.31
N GLU A 207 0.74 -19.85 -9.33
CA GLU A 207 0.37 -20.77 -8.25
C GLU A 207 0.65 -22.24 -8.60
N THR A 208 1.11 -22.52 -9.83
CA THR A 208 1.53 -23.85 -10.27
C THR A 208 2.87 -23.79 -10.97
N ARG A 209 3.95 -23.90 -10.18
CA ARG A 209 5.26 -24.51 -10.50
C ARG A 209 6.18 -24.43 -9.29
#